data_AF-A0A937LQ49-F1
#
_entry.id   AF-A0A937LQ49-F1
#
_cell.length_a   1.000
_cell.length_b   1.000
_cell.length_c   1.000
_cell.angle_alpha   90.00
_cell.angle_beta   90.00
_cell.angle_gamma   90.00
#
_symmetry.space_group_name_H-M   'P 1'
#
loop_
_entity.id
_entity.type
_entity.pdbx_description
1 polymer ?
#
loop_
_entity_poly.entity_id
_entity_poly.type
_entity_poly.pdbx_seq_one_letter_code
_entity_poly.pdbx_strand_id
1 'polypeptide(L)'
;EPLIEDITREWTSGMWTIGYTGQSPERLREHMKNQHMFDKRTLQAKGGSTDGEFYGLPWPCWGTPDMKHPGTPILYDTSRPVAEGGLNFRARFGVERNGKNLLAEGSYPAGSEIKDGHPEFSMALLKKLGWDGDLTAGEKATISKLSGDKTNWKTDLSGGIQRVAIKHGAAPFGNAKARTVVWTFPDPVPLHREPLYTSRRDLVADYPTYKDVKEHYRLPTLYKSIQDTDFSKKYPIILTSGRLVEYEGGGDESRSNPWLAELQQEMFVEINPIDANNSNIRNGKDVWLTGAEGARVKVKAMITERVAPGVAFMPFHFAGKMQGKDLRHKYPAGADPFVLGEAANTAMTYGYDSVTQMQESKCTLCKIEAA
;
A
#
# COMPACT_ATOMS: atom_id res chain seq x y z
N GLU A 1 -1.37 -11.39 30.35
CA GLU A 1 -0.84 -11.08 28.99
C GLU A 1 -1.97 -11.26 28.00
N PRO A 2 -2.03 -10.47 26.91
CA PRO A 2 -3.08 -10.63 25.91
C PRO A 2 -2.92 -11.98 25.19
N LEU A 3 -4.02 -12.71 25.00
CA LEU A 3 -4.04 -13.97 24.26
C LEU A 3 -4.15 -13.69 22.76
N ILE A 4 -3.35 -14.38 21.95
CA ILE A 4 -3.31 -14.18 20.48
C ILE A 4 -4.68 -14.40 19.85
N GLU A 5 -5.46 -15.34 20.39
CA GLU A 5 -6.82 -15.63 19.98
C GLU A 5 -7.77 -14.46 20.22
N ASP A 6 -7.68 -13.83 21.39
CA ASP A 6 -8.53 -12.70 21.76
C ASP A 6 -8.20 -11.48 20.90
N ILE A 7 -6.91 -11.20 20.68
CA ILE A 7 -6.44 -10.17 19.74
C ILE A 7 -7.01 -10.46 18.35
N THR A 8 -6.98 -11.73 17.92
CA THR A 8 -7.45 -12.13 16.61
C THR A 8 -8.95 -11.88 16.43
N ARG A 9 -9.74 -12.20 17.44
CA ARG A 9 -11.19 -11.92 17.45
C ARG A 9 -11.48 -10.43 17.48
N GLU A 10 -10.70 -9.66 18.22
CA GLU A 10 -10.86 -8.22 18.33
C GLU A 10 -10.64 -7.53 16.98
N TRP A 11 -9.50 -7.76 16.32
CA TRP A 11 -9.26 -7.10 15.03
C TRP A 11 -10.22 -7.59 13.94
N THR A 12 -10.58 -8.88 13.95
CA THR A 12 -11.59 -9.42 13.03
C THR A 12 -12.92 -8.69 13.22
N SER A 13 -13.36 -8.49 14.47
CA SER A 13 -14.59 -7.73 14.77
C SER A 13 -14.51 -6.29 14.26
N GLY A 14 -13.34 -5.64 14.39
CA GLY A 14 -13.07 -4.31 13.83
C GLY A 14 -13.14 -4.25 12.30
N MET A 15 -12.93 -5.36 11.61
CA MET A 15 -12.96 -5.45 10.14
C MET A 15 -14.35 -5.76 9.53
N TRP A 16 -15.41 -5.77 10.34
CA TRP A 16 -16.79 -6.00 9.88
C TRP A 16 -17.22 -5.08 8.75
N THR A 17 -16.86 -3.81 8.85
CA THR A 17 -17.22 -2.78 7.87
C THR A 17 -16.56 -2.95 6.50
N ILE A 18 -15.57 -3.83 6.39
CA ILE A 18 -14.91 -4.18 5.13
C ILE A 18 -15.21 -5.61 4.68
N GLY A 19 -15.94 -6.42 5.47
CA GLY A 19 -16.26 -7.80 5.12
C GLY A 19 -15.07 -8.75 5.26
N TYR A 20 -14.18 -8.49 6.23
CA TYR A 20 -13.05 -9.36 6.53
C TYR A 20 -13.22 -10.10 7.86
N THR A 21 -14.31 -10.84 8.00
CA THR A 21 -14.79 -11.29 9.32
C THR A 21 -15.05 -12.76 9.46
N GLY A 22 -15.00 -13.52 8.37
CA GLY A 22 -15.10 -14.97 8.43
C GLY A 22 -13.85 -15.61 9.06
N GLN A 23 -12.77 -14.86 9.31
CA GLN A 23 -11.59 -15.39 9.97
C GLN A 23 -11.85 -15.66 11.46
N SER A 24 -11.33 -16.77 11.97
CA SER A 24 -11.25 -17.01 13.40
C SER A 24 -9.90 -17.65 13.73
N PRO A 25 -9.45 -17.56 15.00
CA PRO A 25 -8.26 -18.28 15.44
C PRO A 25 -8.33 -19.77 15.09
N GLU A 26 -9.51 -20.38 15.24
CA GLU A 26 -9.75 -21.80 14.95
C GLU A 26 -9.58 -22.10 13.47
N ARG A 27 -10.20 -21.31 12.59
CA ARG A 27 -10.08 -21.49 11.13
C ARG A 27 -8.64 -21.30 10.67
N LEU A 28 -7.97 -20.25 11.13
CA LEU A 28 -6.57 -20.00 10.77
C LEU A 28 -5.64 -21.13 11.25
N ARG A 29 -5.87 -21.66 12.47
CA ARG A 29 -5.14 -22.83 12.96
C ARG A 29 -5.41 -24.07 12.14
N GLU A 30 -6.64 -24.27 11.70
CA GLU A 30 -7.00 -25.40 10.85
C GLU A 30 -6.26 -25.31 9.50
N HIS A 31 -6.13 -24.12 8.92
CA HIS A 31 -5.31 -23.92 7.72
C HIS A 31 -3.84 -24.25 7.98
N MET A 32 -3.28 -23.80 9.11
CA MET A 32 -1.89 -24.06 9.48
C MET A 32 -1.62 -25.56 9.69
N LYS A 33 -2.55 -26.29 10.33
CA LYS A 33 -2.45 -27.75 10.50
C LYS A 33 -2.53 -28.50 9.17
N ASN A 34 -3.33 -27.99 8.23
CA ASN A 34 -3.64 -28.66 6.98
C ASN A 34 -3.00 -28.02 5.74
N GLN A 35 -1.84 -27.35 5.89
CA GLN A 35 -1.13 -26.70 4.79
C GLN A 35 -0.93 -27.60 3.56
N HIS A 36 -0.75 -28.90 3.77
CA HIS A 36 -0.57 -29.90 2.73
C HIS A 36 -1.81 -30.13 1.84
N MET A 37 -3.01 -29.72 2.29
CA MET A 37 -4.26 -29.84 1.54
C MET A 37 -4.44 -28.72 0.51
N PHE A 38 -3.68 -27.63 0.61
CA PHE A 38 -3.80 -26.46 -0.26
C PHE A 38 -2.93 -26.60 -1.52
N ASP A 39 -3.53 -26.34 -2.67
CA ASP A 39 -2.82 -26.31 -3.95
C ASP A 39 -1.80 -25.15 -3.96
N LYS A 40 -0.54 -25.43 -4.30
CA LYS A 40 0.54 -24.42 -4.25
C LYS A 40 0.37 -23.28 -5.27
N ARG A 41 -0.50 -23.46 -6.28
CA ARG A 41 -0.74 -22.46 -7.33
C ARG A 41 -2.04 -21.72 -7.11
N THR A 42 -3.15 -22.43 -6.88
CA THR A 42 -4.45 -21.79 -6.69
C THR A 42 -4.71 -21.38 -5.25
N LEU A 43 -3.92 -21.91 -4.31
CA LEU A 43 -4.09 -21.76 -2.86
C LEU A 43 -5.43 -22.30 -2.35
N GLN A 44 -6.17 -23.06 -3.16
CA GLN A 44 -7.43 -23.68 -2.75
C GLN A 44 -7.16 -25.05 -2.13
N ALA A 45 -7.78 -25.33 -0.99
CA ALA A 45 -7.79 -26.66 -0.41
C ALA A 45 -8.60 -27.63 -1.27
N LYS A 46 -8.09 -28.86 -1.40
CA LYS A 46 -8.73 -29.96 -2.15
C LYS A 46 -8.98 -31.14 -1.21
N GLY A 47 -10.21 -31.25 -0.73
CA GLY A 47 -10.66 -32.22 0.27
C GLY A 47 -10.32 -31.84 1.72
N GLY A 48 -10.73 -32.70 2.65
CA GLY A 48 -10.43 -32.55 4.08
C GLY A 48 -11.31 -31.53 4.81
N SER A 49 -10.85 -31.11 5.99
CA SER A 49 -11.60 -30.20 6.88
C SER A 49 -11.68 -28.76 6.38
N THR A 50 -10.80 -28.36 5.46
CA THR A 50 -10.75 -27.03 4.85
C THR A 50 -11.14 -27.04 3.38
N ASP A 51 -11.80 -28.09 2.87
CA ASP A 51 -12.12 -28.24 1.45
C ASP A 51 -12.79 -26.99 0.86
N GLY A 52 -12.30 -26.54 -0.30
CA GLY A 52 -12.81 -25.36 -0.98
C GLY A 52 -12.33 -24.01 -0.44
N GLU A 53 -11.77 -23.94 0.78
CA GLU A 53 -11.23 -22.71 1.37
C GLU A 53 -9.90 -22.30 0.73
N PHE A 54 -9.61 -21.00 0.68
CA PHE A 54 -8.35 -20.45 0.19
C PHE A 54 -7.37 -20.20 1.34
N TYR A 55 -6.11 -20.56 1.16
CA TYR A 55 -5.08 -20.46 2.19
C TYR A 55 -4.99 -19.03 2.75
N GLY A 56 -5.05 -18.89 4.07
CA GLY A 56 -5.07 -17.59 4.75
C GLY A 56 -6.41 -16.84 4.72
N LEU A 57 -7.46 -17.39 4.10
CA LEU A 57 -8.80 -16.80 4.00
C LEU A 57 -8.76 -15.37 3.43
N PRO A 58 -8.28 -15.14 2.20
CA PRO A 58 -8.04 -13.80 1.66
C PRO A 58 -9.31 -12.94 1.62
N TRP A 59 -9.12 -11.62 1.69
CA TRP A 59 -10.21 -10.64 1.69
C TRP A 59 -10.95 -10.53 0.34
N PRO A 60 -12.29 -10.36 0.33
CA PRO A 60 -13.19 -10.54 1.46
C PRO A 60 -13.34 -12.00 1.91
N CYS A 61 -13.51 -12.18 3.22
CA CYS A 61 -13.96 -13.42 3.84
C CYS A 61 -15.23 -13.07 4.63
N TRP A 62 -16.38 -13.32 4.02
CA TRP A 62 -17.65 -12.74 4.44
C TRP A 62 -18.26 -13.41 5.67
N GLY A 63 -19.01 -12.61 6.44
CA GLY A 63 -19.91 -13.11 7.48
C GLY A 63 -19.21 -13.54 8.75
N THR A 64 -19.89 -14.40 9.51
CA THR A 64 -19.32 -15.04 10.70
C THR A 64 -18.42 -16.22 10.30
N PRO A 65 -17.52 -16.68 11.17
CA PRO A 65 -16.72 -17.89 10.91
C PRO A 65 -17.57 -19.12 10.59
N ASP A 66 -18.76 -19.24 11.19
CA ASP A 66 -19.69 -20.35 10.96
C ASP A 66 -20.25 -20.38 9.53
N MET A 67 -20.31 -19.23 8.85
CA MET A 67 -20.71 -19.17 7.44
C MET A 67 -19.69 -19.82 6.51
N LYS A 68 -18.45 -20.05 6.99
CA LYS A 68 -17.37 -20.71 6.24
C LYS A 68 -17.16 -20.16 4.83
N HIS A 69 -17.25 -18.84 4.67
CA HIS A 69 -16.86 -18.23 3.40
C HIS A 69 -15.39 -18.58 3.12
N PRO A 70 -15.03 -19.04 1.91
CA PRO A 70 -13.71 -19.59 1.62
C PRO A 70 -12.60 -18.52 1.51
N GLY A 71 -12.97 -17.24 1.54
CA GLY A 71 -12.10 -16.14 1.15
C GLY A 71 -12.14 -15.90 -0.36
N THR A 72 -11.69 -14.71 -0.76
CA THR A 72 -11.74 -14.23 -2.15
C THR A 72 -10.31 -14.03 -2.67
N PRO A 73 -9.70 -15.02 -3.32
CA PRO A 73 -8.28 -14.97 -3.71
C PRO A 73 -8.01 -14.04 -4.90
N ILE A 74 -9.01 -13.87 -5.78
CA ILE A 74 -8.92 -13.05 -6.97
C ILE A 74 -10.08 -12.07 -6.93
N LEU A 75 -9.76 -10.80 -6.67
CA LEU A 75 -10.75 -9.74 -6.69
C LEU A 75 -11.28 -9.54 -8.11
N TYR A 76 -12.57 -9.27 -8.21
CA TYR A 76 -13.27 -8.94 -9.47
C TYR A 76 -13.41 -10.11 -10.47
N ASP A 77 -13.18 -11.35 -10.03
CA ASP A 77 -13.53 -12.53 -10.81
C ASP A 77 -15.04 -12.79 -10.77
N THR A 78 -15.73 -12.36 -11.83
CA THR A 78 -17.17 -12.55 -12.01
C THR A 78 -17.54 -13.93 -12.55
N SER A 79 -16.58 -14.75 -12.97
CA SER A 79 -16.86 -16.10 -13.47
C SER A 79 -17.24 -17.09 -12.36
N ARG A 80 -17.04 -16.70 -11.09
CA ARG A 80 -17.30 -17.51 -9.91
C ARG A 80 -18.41 -16.94 -9.03
N PRO A 81 -19.18 -17.79 -8.33
CA PRO A 81 -20.15 -17.33 -7.34
C PRO A 81 -19.50 -16.62 -6.15
N VAL A 82 -20.19 -15.62 -5.60
CA VAL A 82 -19.71 -14.90 -4.39
C VAL A 82 -19.51 -15.85 -3.21
N ALA A 83 -20.39 -16.84 -3.06
CA ALA A 83 -20.30 -17.87 -2.03
C ALA A 83 -19.01 -18.72 -2.12
N GLU A 84 -18.41 -18.80 -3.31
CA GLU A 84 -17.20 -19.59 -3.58
C GLU A 84 -15.94 -18.73 -3.74
N GLY A 85 -16.00 -17.45 -3.37
CA GLY A 85 -14.87 -16.52 -3.47
C GLY A 85 -14.74 -15.83 -4.83
N GLY A 86 -15.81 -15.79 -5.63
CA GLY A 86 -15.95 -14.84 -6.73
C GLY A 86 -16.33 -13.44 -6.25
N LEU A 87 -16.13 -12.42 -7.08
CA LEU A 87 -16.41 -11.04 -6.68
C LEU A 87 -16.61 -10.11 -7.88
N ASN A 88 -17.39 -9.05 -7.70
CA ASN A 88 -17.56 -7.95 -8.64
C ASN A 88 -16.98 -6.63 -8.10
N PHE A 89 -17.03 -5.56 -8.88
CA PHE A 89 -16.62 -4.23 -8.44
C PHE A 89 -17.63 -3.59 -7.47
N ARG A 90 -17.12 -2.93 -6.43
CA ARG A 90 -17.92 -2.43 -5.29
C ARG A 90 -18.66 -1.12 -5.58
N ALA A 91 -19.92 -1.00 -5.14
CA ALA A 91 -20.73 0.20 -5.25
C ALA A 91 -20.49 1.24 -4.13
N ARG A 92 -19.22 1.59 -3.89
CA ARG A 92 -18.84 2.46 -2.75
C ARG A 92 -19.12 3.96 -2.98
N PHE A 93 -19.15 4.40 -4.23
CA PHE A 93 -19.17 5.83 -4.58
C PHE A 93 -20.57 6.37 -4.89
N GLY A 94 -21.61 5.68 -4.42
CA GLY A 94 -23.00 5.94 -4.77
C GLY A 94 -23.41 5.22 -6.06
N VAL A 95 -24.66 5.47 -6.47
CA VAL A 95 -25.28 4.82 -7.64
C VAL A 95 -25.28 5.70 -8.89
N GLU A 96 -25.05 6.99 -8.73
CA GLU A 96 -25.10 7.98 -9.80
C GLU A 96 -24.11 9.12 -9.54
N ARG A 97 -23.55 9.69 -10.61
CA ARG A 97 -22.84 10.96 -10.56
C ARG A 97 -23.08 11.76 -11.84
N ASN A 98 -23.47 13.04 -11.70
CA ASN A 98 -23.73 13.95 -12.81
C ASN A 98 -24.73 13.37 -13.83
N GLY A 99 -25.81 12.74 -13.36
CA GLY A 99 -26.80 12.09 -14.22
C GLY A 99 -26.34 10.79 -14.87
N LYS A 100 -25.12 10.29 -14.55
CA LYS A 100 -24.60 9.03 -15.08
C LYS A 100 -24.67 7.92 -14.05
N ASN A 101 -25.24 6.79 -14.46
CA ASN A 101 -25.26 5.55 -13.69
C ASN A 101 -23.83 5.07 -13.39
N LEU A 102 -23.56 4.78 -12.11
CA LEU A 102 -22.30 4.20 -11.63
C LEU A 102 -22.39 2.69 -11.40
N LEU A 103 -23.61 2.14 -11.36
CA LEU A 103 -23.83 0.71 -11.20
C LEU A 103 -23.33 -0.05 -12.44
N ALA A 104 -22.92 -1.30 -12.26
CA ALA A 104 -22.54 -2.17 -13.36
C ALA A 104 -23.71 -2.32 -14.35
N GLU A 105 -23.38 -2.61 -15.60
CA GLU A 105 -24.37 -2.84 -16.67
C GLU A 105 -24.05 -4.20 -17.31
N GLY A 106 -24.92 -5.19 -17.12
CA GLY A 106 -24.76 -6.53 -17.70
C GLY A 106 -23.53 -7.31 -17.21
N SER A 107 -22.93 -6.91 -16.08
CA SER A 107 -21.77 -7.57 -15.47
C SER A 107 -22.08 -7.92 -14.03
N TYR A 108 -22.03 -9.20 -13.66
CA TYR A 108 -22.40 -9.73 -12.34
C TYR A 108 -21.67 -11.05 -12.06
N PRO A 109 -21.48 -11.44 -10.79
CA PRO A 109 -20.91 -12.75 -10.44
C PRO A 109 -21.75 -13.93 -10.93
N ALA A 110 -21.11 -15.05 -11.24
CA ALA A 110 -21.81 -16.27 -11.60
C ALA A 110 -22.82 -16.69 -10.52
N GLY A 111 -23.98 -17.18 -10.94
CA GLY A 111 -25.07 -17.55 -10.02
C GLY A 111 -25.84 -16.40 -9.38
N SER A 112 -25.48 -15.13 -9.61
CA SER A 112 -26.22 -13.98 -9.04
C SER A 112 -27.66 -13.91 -9.58
N GLU A 113 -28.65 -13.71 -8.71
CA GLU A 113 -30.04 -13.47 -9.14
C GLU A 113 -30.23 -12.08 -9.75
N ILE A 114 -29.39 -11.11 -9.37
CA ILE A 114 -29.39 -9.77 -9.94
C ILE A 114 -28.45 -9.75 -11.15
N LYS A 115 -29.02 -9.68 -12.35
CA LYS A 115 -28.27 -9.68 -13.62
C LYS A 115 -27.79 -8.29 -14.06
N ASP A 116 -27.61 -7.39 -13.09
CA ASP A 116 -27.20 -6.02 -13.32
C ASP A 116 -26.48 -5.43 -12.09
N GLY A 117 -26.10 -4.15 -12.16
CA GLY A 117 -25.56 -3.44 -11.02
C GLY A 117 -26.60 -3.14 -9.92
N HIS A 118 -26.15 -3.10 -8.67
CA HIS A 118 -27.02 -2.86 -7.51
C HIS A 118 -26.29 -2.09 -6.39
N PRO A 119 -27.01 -1.32 -5.55
CA PRO A 119 -26.40 -0.65 -4.40
C PRO A 119 -25.94 -1.64 -3.33
N GLU A 120 -25.23 -1.11 -2.32
CA GLU A 120 -24.91 -1.86 -1.11
C GLU A 120 -26.17 -2.41 -0.43
N PHE A 121 -26.09 -3.63 0.11
CA PHE A 121 -27.22 -4.25 0.77
C PHE A 121 -27.55 -3.60 2.12
N SER A 122 -28.83 -3.32 2.31
CA SER A 122 -29.45 -2.93 3.58
C SER A 122 -30.68 -3.79 3.82
N MET A 123 -31.21 -3.75 5.03
CA MET A 123 -32.47 -4.42 5.36
C MET A 123 -33.62 -3.91 4.47
N ALA A 124 -33.67 -2.60 4.17
CA ALA A 124 -34.63 -2.04 3.21
C ALA A 124 -34.48 -2.65 1.81
N LEU A 125 -33.26 -2.86 1.33
CA LEU A 125 -33.04 -3.48 0.02
C LEU A 125 -33.47 -4.94 0.00
N LEU A 126 -33.18 -5.72 1.05
CA LEU A 126 -33.63 -7.10 1.17
C LEU A 126 -35.17 -7.19 1.11
N LYS A 127 -35.88 -6.35 1.87
CA LYS A 127 -37.35 -6.28 1.82
C LYS A 127 -37.87 -5.94 0.43
N LYS A 128 -37.23 -4.98 -0.24
CA LYS A 128 -37.63 -4.58 -1.61
C LYS A 128 -37.47 -5.73 -2.62
N LEU A 129 -36.47 -6.58 -2.42
CA LEU A 129 -36.23 -7.77 -3.24
C LEU A 129 -37.05 -8.99 -2.80
N GLY A 130 -37.75 -8.92 -1.65
CA GLY A 130 -38.46 -10.06 -1.06
C GLY A 130 -37.55 -11.11 -0.42
N TRP A 131 -36.29 -10.76 -0.13
CA TRP A 131 -35.27 -11.67 0.42
C TRP A 131 -35.22 -11.68 1.96
N ASP A 132 -35.96 -10.80 2.63
CA ASP A 132 -35.98 -10.72 4.09
C ASP A 132 -36.62 -11.95 4.76
N GLY A 133 -37.36 -12.76 4.00
CA GLY A 133 -37.85 -14.08 4.44
C GLY A 133 -36.72 -15.05 4.82
N ASP A 134 -35.54 -14.89 4.22
CA ASP A 134 -34.38 -15.76 4.44
C ASP A 134 -33.56 -15.42 5.68
N LEU A 135 -33.88 -14.33 6.38
CA LEU A 135 -33.31 -14.00 7.67
C LEU A 135 -33.95 -14.85 8.77
N THR A 136 -33.11 -15.39 9.65
CA THR A 136 -33.53 -16.08 10.88
C THR A 136 -34.19 -15.11 11.86
N ALA A 137 -34.94 -15.63 12.82
CA ALA A 137 -35.55 -14.82 13.87
C ALA A 137 -34.49 -14.05 14.69
N GLY A 138 -33.33 -14.66 14.95
CA GLY A 138 -32.23 -14.02 15.68
C GLY A 138 -31.61 -12.85 14.91
N GLU A 139 -31.33 -13.03 13.61
CA GLU A 139 -30.81 -11.96 12.76
C GLU A 139 -31.82 -10.81 12.64
N LYS A 140 -33.12 -11.12 12.42
CA LYS A 140 -34.18 -10.10 12.40
C LYS A 140 -34.25 -9.31 13.72
N ALA A 141 -34.13 -9.99 14.85
CA ALA A 141 -34.14 -9.35 16.16
C ALA A 141 -32.93 -8.42 16.35
N THR A 142 -31.73 -8.85 15.95
CA THR A 142 -30.50 -8.03 16.01
C THR A 142 -30.61 -6.82 15.09
N ILE A 143 -31.02 -7.00 13.84
CA ILE A 143 -31.23 -5.91 12.87
C ILE A 143 -32.25 -4.89 13.40
N SER A 144 -33.35 -5.37 14.00
CA SER A 144 -34.39 -4.50 14.58
C SER A 144 -33.89 -3.69 15.77
N LYS A 145 -33.02 -4.26 16.62
CA LYS A 145 -32.38 -3.55 17.75
C LYS A 145 -31.37 -2.50 17.30
N LEU A 146 -30.83 -2.63 16.09
CA LEU A 146 -29.87 -1.69 15.51
C LEU A 146 -30.60 -0.50 14.87
N SER A 147 -30.64 -0.43 13.55
CA SER A 147 -31.26 0.67 12.80
C SER A 147 -32.45 0.20 11.96
N GLY A 148 -33.00 -0.99 12.25
CA GLY A 148 -34.11 -1.58 11.51
C GLY A 148 -33.82 -1.61 10.01
N ASP A 149 -34.71 -1.00 9.21
CA ASP A 149 -34.61 -0.96 7.75
C ASP A 149 -33.36 -0.23 7.22
N LYS A 150 -32.80 0.69 8.01
CA LYS A 150 -31.56 1.41 7.66
C LYS A 150 -30.30 0.60 7.96
N THR A 151 -30.41 -0.54 8.66
CA THR A 151 -29.27 -1.39 8.95
C THR A 151 -28.66 -1.88 7.63
N ASN A 152 -27.35 -1.69 7.50
CA ASN A 152 -26.58 -2.03 6.31
C ASN A 152 -25.74 -3.27 6.60
N TRP A 153 -25.30 -3.99 5.57
CA TRP A 153 -24.40 -5.14 5.73
C TRP A 153 -23.15 -4.85 6.59
N LYS A 154 -22.68 -3.59 6.63
CA LYS A 154 -21.56 -3.10 7.44
C LYS A 154 -21.87 -2.92 8.92
N THR A 155 -23.15 -2.81 9.28
CA THR A 155 -23.60 -2.53 10.65
C THR A 155 -24.49 -3.63 11.22
N ASP A 156 -24.99 -4.54 10.39
CA ASP A 156 -25.64 -5.76 10.83
C ASP A 156 -24.62 -6.70 11.47
N LEU A 157 -24.53 -6.67 12.79
CA LEU A 157 -23.63 -7.50 13.59
C LEU A 157 -24.04 -8.98 13.65
N SER A 158 -25.22 -9.34 13.14
CA SER A 158 -25.63 -10.76 13.07
C SER A 158 -25.04 -11.49 11.87
N GLY A 159 -24.61 -10.76 10.83
CA GLY A 159 -24.16 -11.33 9.56
C GLY A 159 -25.29 -11.72 8.61
N GLY A 160 -26.56 -11.58 9.03
CA GLY A 160 -27.72 -12.00 8.25
C GLY A 160 -27.82 -11.33 6.89
N ILE A 161 -27.60 -10.01 6.80
CA ILE A 161 -27.64 -9.30 5.50
C ILE A 161 -26.57 -9.83 4.56
N GLN A 162 -25.34 -10.08 5.05
CA GLN A 162 -24.27 -10.64 4.24
C GLN A 162 -24.62 -12.05 3.77
N ARG A 163 -25.09 -12.91 4.70
CA ARG A 163 -25.50 -14.29 4.42
C ARG A 163 -26.60 -14.36 3.37
N VAL A 164 -27.65 -13.56 3.52
CA VAL A 164 -28.78 -13.55 2.59
C VAL A 164 -28.35 -13.00 1.22
N ALA A 165 -27.62 -11.90 1.15
CA ALA A 165 -27.12 -11.39 -0.13
C ALA A 165 -26.28 -12.44 -0.88
N ILE A 166 -25.37 -13.11 -0.18
CA ILE A 166 -24.51 -14.16 -0.74
C ILE A 166 -25.32 -15.39 -1.16
N LYS A 167 -26.35 -15.77 -0.41
CA LYS A 167 -27.28 -16.86 -0.78
C LYS A 167 -27.91 -16.63 -2.16
N HIS A 168 -28.26 -15.38 -2.48
CA HIS A 168 -28.77 -14.98 -3.80
C HIS A 168 -27.66 -14.62 -4.82
N GLY A 169 -26.41 -14.99 -4.53
CA GLY A 169 -25.25 -14.78 -5.39
C GLY A 169 -24.84 -13.31 -5.57
N ALA A 170 -25.28 -12.40 -4.69
CA ALA A 170 -24.98 -10.97 -4.76
C ALA A 170 -23.93 -10.56 -3.73
N ALA A 171 -22.99 -9.69 -4.11
CA ALA A 171 -21.99 -9.19 -3.19
C ALA A 171 -22.61 -8.20 -2.20
N PRO A 172 -22.39 -8.34 -0.87
CA PRO A 172 -23.00 -7.44 0.13
C PRO A 172 -22.71 -5.96 -0.14
N PHE A 173 -21.53 -5.64 -0.67
CA PHE A 173 -21.08 -4.27 -0.92
C PHE A 173 -21.61 -3.63 -2.22
N GLY A 174 -22.55 -4.25 -2.91
CA GLY A 174 -23.09 -3.76 -4.18
C GLY A 174 -22.36 -4.24 -5.43
N ASN A 175 -22.79 -3.74 -6.60
CA ASN A 175 -22.19 -4.03 -7.90
C ASN A 175 -22.15 -2.79 -8.80
N ALA A 176 -20.94 -2.28 -9.05
CA ALA A 176 -20.70 -1.03 -9.76
C ALA A 176 -19.62 -1.14 -10.83
N LYS A 177 -19.51 -0.11 -11.67
CA LYS A 177 -18.43 0.01 -12.66
C LYS A 177 -17.10 0.29 -11.96
N ALA A 178 -16.02 -0.27 -12.51
CA ALA A 178 -14.67 0.17 -12.17
C ALA A 178 -14.51 1.66 -12.51
N ARG A 179 -13.83 2.41 -11.65
CA ARG A 179 -13.65 3.86 -11.81
C ARG A 179 -12.19 4.18 -12.06
N THR A 180 -11.92 4.77 -13.21
CA THR A 180 -10.59 5.31 -13.57
C THR A 180 -10.45 6.81 -13.32
N VAL A 181 -11.56 7.50 -12.99
CA VAL A 181 -11.60 8.94 -12.73
C VAL A 181 -11.83 9.23 -11.24
N VAL A 182 -10.84 9.80 -10.56
CA VAL A 182 -10.93 10.21 -9.15
C VAL A 182 -11.20 11.72 -9.06
N TRP A 183 -12.46 12.09 -9.20
CA TRP A 183 -12.92 13.49 -9.23
C TRP A 183 -12.65 14.35 -7.98
N THR A 184 -12.12 13.77 -6.91
CA THR A 184 -11.68 14.51 -5.71
C THR A 184 -10.20 14.86 -5.73
N PHE A 185 -9.43 14.33 -6.69
CA PHE A 185 -7.99 14.57 -6.79
C PHE A 185 -7.69 15.77 -7.69
N PRO A 186 -6.55 16.45 -7.49
CA PRO A 186 -6.09 17.51 -8.39
C PRO A 186 -6.04 17.06 -9.84
N ASP A 187 -5.53 15.84 -10.06
CA ASP A 187 -5.55 15.14 -11.34
C ASP A 187 -6.56 13.97 -11.27
N PRO A 188 -7.71 14.09 -11.94
CA PRO A 188 -8.74 13.05 -11.89
C PRO A 188 -8.32 11.75 -12.58
N VAL A 189 -7.34 11.81 -13.48
CA VAL A 189 -6.73 10.66 -14.16
C VAL A 189 -5.22 10.79 -14.08
N PRO A 190 -4.43 9.72 -14.20
CA PRO A 190 -2.98 9.82 -14.21
C PRO A 190 -2.49 10.73 -15.34
N LEU A 191 -1.79 11.80 -14.98
CA LEU A 191 -1.09 12.70 -15.90
C LEU A 191 0.38 12.68 -15.55
N HIS A 192 1.25 12.73 -16.57
CA HIS A 192 2.68 12.89 -16.33
C HIS A 192 2.95 14.30 -15.79
N ARG A 193 3.77 14.41 -14.76
CA ARG A 193 4.30 15.65 -14.20
C ARG A 193 5.76 15.46 -13.87
N GLU A 194 6.59 16.41 -14.26
CA GLU A 194 8.01 16.39 -13.89
C GLU A 194 8.17 16.52 -12.36
N PRO A 195 9.19 15.85 -11.77
CA PRO A 195 9.58 16.04 -10.37
C PRO A 195 9.86 17.51 -10.03
N LEU A 196 9.83 17.85 -8.73
CA LEU A 196 10.19 19.21 -8.29
C LEU A 196 11.63 19.55 -8.69
N TYR A 197 12.54 18.60 -8.49
CA TYR A 197 13.93 18.66 -8.92
C TYR A 197 14.12 17.74 -10.14
N THR A 198 13.87 18.28 -11.33
CA THR A 198 14.09 17.55 -12.60
C THR A 198 15.33 18.06 -13.34
N SER A 199 16.11 17.13 -13.91
CA SER A 199 17.16 17.43 -14.88
C SER A 199 16.61 17.66 -16.30
N ARG A 200 15.38 17.21 -16.58
CA ARG A 200 14.68 17.39 -17.86
C ARG A 200 13.85 18.67 -17.87
N ARG A 201 14.56 19.80 -17.75
CA ARG A 201 13.95 21.14 -17.75
C ARG A 201 13.15 21.44 -19.02
N ASP A 202 13.50 20.78 -20.13
CA ASP A 202 12.78 20.84 -21.40
C ASP A 202 11.34 20.31 -21.29
N LEU A 203 11.07 19.37 -20.38
CA LEU A 203 9.75 18.75 -20.21
C LEU A 203 8.80 19.54 -19.29
N VAL A 204 9.30 20.52 -18.54
CA VAL A 204 8.51 21.26 -17.53
C VAL A 204 7.40 22.09 -18.16
N ALA A 205 7.58 22.55 -19.39
CA ALA A 205 6.54 23.30 -20.11
C ALA A 205 5.31 22.43 -20.42
N ASP A 206 5.54 21.17 -20.81
CA ASP A 206 4.48 20.23 -21.17
C ASP A 206 3.91 19.49 -19.95
N TYR A 207 4.75 19.27 -18.93
CA TYR A 207 4.43 18.47 -17.75
C TYR A 207 4.78 19.19 -16.44
N PRO A 208 4.19 20.36 -16.18
CA PRO A 208 4.48 21.13 -14.96
C PRO A 208 3.96 20.41 -13.71
N THR A 209 4.56 20.71 -12.55
CA THR A 209 4.03 20.34 -11.24
C THR A 209 2.82 21.20 -10.83
N TYR A 210 2.25 20.93 -9.66
CA TYR A 210 1.12 21.66 -9.10
C TYR A 210 1.50 23.10 -8.69
N LYS A 211 0.48 23.94 -8.46
CA LYS A 211 0.68 25.23 -7.78
C LYS A 211 0.97 24.99 -6.30
N ASP A 212 1.70 25.91 -5.68
CA ASP A 212 1.92 25.91 -4.24
C ASP A 212 0.58 25.92 -3.48
N VAL A 213 0.54 25.19 -2.37
CA VAL A 213 -0.64 25.08 -1.51
C VAL A 213 -0.33 25.77 -0.20
N LYS A 214 -1.08 26.82 0.13
CA LYS A 214 -0.88 27.59 1.37
C LYS A 214 -1.15 26.74 2.62
N GLU A 215 -2.16 25.88 2.56
CA GLU A 215 -2.64 25.09 3.71
C GLU A 215 -2.99 23.66 3.27
N HIS A 216 -1.98 22.81 3.15
CA HIS A 216 -2.11 21.38 2.95
C HIS A 216 -2.00 20.71 4.33
N TYR A 217 -3.11 20.18 4.86
CA TYR A 217 -3.18 19.63 6.22
C TYR A 217 -2.58 20.56 7.31
N ARG A 218 -2.82 21.87 7.20
CA ARG A 218 -2.35 22.95 8.10
C ARG A 218 -0.89 23.40 7.91
N LEU A 219 -0.19 22.92 6.87
CA LEU A 219 1.17 23.37 6.53
C LEU A 219 1.23 23.90 5.10
N PRO A 220 2.07 24.90 4.81
CA PRO A 220 2.36 25.27 3.43
C PRO A 220 3.13 24.14 2.73
N THR A 221 2.73 23.81 1.51
CA THR A 221 3.44 22.86 0.63
C THR A 221 3.83 23.54 -0.66
N LEU A 222 5.14 23.58 -0.92
CA LEU A 222 5.71 24.18 -2.12
C LEU A 222 5.77 23.16 -3.26
N TYR A 223 5.43 23.61 -4.46
CA TYR A 223 5.49 22.83 -5.70
C TYR A 223 6.13 23.69 -6.80
N LYS A 224 5.31 24.48 -7.50
CA LYS A 224 5.74 25.36 -8.60
C LYS A 224 6.89 26.28 -8.21
N SER A 225 6.89 26.86 -7.00
CA SER A 225 8.00 27.76 -6.59
C SER A 225 9.36 27.06 -6.57
N ILE A 226 9.40 25.78 -6.19
CA ILE A 226 10.63 24.97 -6.25
C ILE A 226 10.95 24.64 -7.71
N GLN A 227 9.97 24.13 -8.47
CA GLN A 227 10.20 23.70 -9.86
C GLN A 227 10.55 24.86 -10.80
N ASP A 228 10.17 26.11 -10.49
CA ASP A 228 10.54 27.28 -11.31
C ASP A 228 12.03 27.60 -11.26
N THR A 229 12.75 27.11 -10.26
CA THR A 229 14.21 27.28 -10.15
C THR A 229 14.95 26.12 -10.81
N ASP A 230 15.89 26.42 -11.71
CA ASP A 230 16.73 25.41 -12.35
C ASP A 230 17.92 25.01 -11.48
N PHE A 231 17.80 23.87 -10.81
CA PHE A 231 18.85 23.27 -10.00
C PHE A 231 19.78 22.33 -10.78
N SER A 232 19.41 21.94 -12.00
CA SER A 232 20.07 20.88 -12.77
C SER A 232 21.53 21.18 -13.11
N LYS A 233 21.88 22.46 -13.28
CA LYS A 233 23.25 22.89 -13.55
C LYS A 233 24.17 22.70 -12.35
N LYS A 234 23.65 22.87 -11.13
CA LYS A 234 24.42 22.73 -9.89
C LYS A 234 24.43 21.28 -9.40
N TYR A 235 23.34 20.56 -9.65
CA TYR A 235 23.12 19.17 -9.23
C TYR A 235 22.70 18.36 -10.45
N PRO A 236 23.64 17.87 -11.27
CA PRO A 236 23.33 17.28 -12.57
C PRO A 236 22.89 15.81 -12.51
N ILE A 237 23.10 15.13 -11.38
CA ILE A 237 22.83 13.69 -11.24
C ILE A 237 21.47 13.49 -10.59
N ILE A 238 20.63 12.63 -11.18
CA ILE A 238 19.38 12.18 -10.55
C ILE A 238 19.74 11.23 -9.40
N LEU A 239 19.22 11.51 -8.21
CA LEU A 239 19.36 10.64 -7.05
C LEU A 239 18.05 9.90 -6.79
N THR A 240 18.14 8.59 -6.66
CA THR A 240 17.07 7.75 -6.15
C THR A 240 17.53 6.94 -4.93
N SER A 241 16.57 6.45 -4.14
CA SER A 241 16.87 5.56 -3.01
C SER A 241 16.01 4.31 -2.99
N GLY A 242 16.57 3.26 -2.43
CA GLY A 242 15.89 1.98 -2.29
C GLY A 242 16.45 1.14 -1.17
N ARG A 243 16.11 -0.15 -1.25
CA ARG A 243 16.39 -1.12 -0.19
C ARG A 243 17.52 -2.04 -0.58
N LEU A 244 18.12 -2.63 0.44
CA LEU A 244 18.98 -3.80 0.33
C LEU A 244 18.24 -4.99 0.97
N VAL A 245 18.57 -6.20 0.54
CA VAL A 245 17.84 -7.41 0.96
C VAL A 245 18.10 -7.72 2.44
N GLU A 246 19.27 -7.33 2.93
CA GLU A 246 19.78 -7.67 4.25
C GLU A 246 19.29 -6.71 5.35
N TYR A 247 18.62 -5.62 4.97
CA TYR A 247 18.21 -4.54 5.88
C TYR A 247 16.71 -4.22 5.80
N GLU A 248 16.14 -3.85 6.95
CA GLU A 248 14.74 -3.45 7.07
C GLU A 248 14.60 -1.99 7.54
N GLY A 249 13.63 -1.26 6.98
CA GLY A 249 13.31 0.11 7.44
C GLY A 249 14.51 1.06 7.39
N GLY A 250 14.72 1.84 8.45
CA GLY A 250 15.93 2.66 8.64
C GLY A 250 17.16 1.88 9.13
N GLY A 251 17.05 0.54 9.17
CA GLY A 251 18.11 -0.40 9.52
C GLY A 251 18.42 -0.52 11.00
N ASP A 252 17.57 -0.04 11.90
CA ASP A 252 17.84 -0.04 13.35
C ASP A 252 18.09 -1.45 13.92
N GLU A 253 17.15 -2.37 13.68
CA GLU A 253 17.26 -3.76 14.11
C GLU A 253 18.38 -4.50 13.35
N SER A 254 18.41 -4.35 12.03
CA SER A 254 19.29 -5.11 11.15
C SER A 254 20.76 -4.65 11.16
N ARG A 255 21.07 -3.37 11.44
CA ARG A 255 22.47 -2.92 11.69
C ARG A 255 22.98 -3.35 13.06
N SER A 256 22.06 -3.71 13.97
CA SER A 256 22.36 -4.25 15.29
C SER A 256 22.36 -5.78 15.32
N ASN A 257 22.10 -6.43 14.18
CA ASN A 257 22.23 -7.88 14.01
C ASN A 257 23.59 -8.18 13.34
N PRO A 258 24.49 -8.94 13.99
CA PRO A 258 25.84 -9.15 13.46
C PRO A 258 25.85 -9.89 12.12
N TRP A 259 24.91 -10.81 11.88
CA TRP A 259 24.87 -11.59 10.63
C TRP A 259 24.41 -10.75 9.44
N LEU A 260 23.42 -9.87 9.66
CA LEU A 260 22.94 -8.97 8.60
C LEU A 260 23.94 -7.84 8.35
N ALA A 261 24.52 -7.30 9.42
CA ALA A 261 25.54 -6.26 9.36
C ALA A 261 26.82 -6.71 8.64
N GLU A 262 27.18 -8.00 8.72
CA GLU A 262 28.33 -8.57 7.99
C GLU A 262 28.15 -8.48 6.46
N LEU A 263 26.92 -8.64 5.96
CA LEU A 263 26.65 -8.68 4.51
C LEU A 263 26.83 -7.33 3.82
N GLN A 264 26.71 -6.22 4.55
CA GLN A 264 26.99 -4.89 4.00
C GLN A 264 27.47 -3.90 5.08
N GLN A 265 28.79 -3.71 5.19
CA GLN A 265 29.39 -2.97 6.30
C GLN A 265 29.46 -1.45 6.11
N GLU A 266 29.31 -0.98 4.88
CA GLU A 266 29.50 0.42 4.53
C GLU A 266 28.27 0.95 3.81
N MET A 267 27.87 2.18 4.16
CA MET A 267 26.93 2.92 3.35
C MET A 267 27.62 3.38 2.07
N PHE A 268 26.94 3.26 0.94
CA PHE A 268 27.49 3.58 -0.37
C PHE A 268 26.50 4.37 -1.24
N VAL A 269 27.01 4.92 -2.34
CA VAL A 269 26.22 5.39 -3.48
C VAL A 269 26.70 4.67 -4.73
N GLU A 270 25.76 4.15 -5.52
CA GLU A 270 26.04 3.60 -6.84
C GLU A 270 26.21 4.72 -7.85
N ILE A 271 27.30 4.68 -8.61
CA ILE A 271 27.67 5.71 -9.58
C ILE A 271 28.04 5.01 -10.89
N ASN A 272 27.51 5.49 -12.01
CA ASN A 272 27.90 4.98 -13.31
C ASN A 272 29.39 5.27 -13.62
N PRO A 273 30.12 4.36 -14.30
CA PRO A 273 31.53 4.60 -14.66
C PRO A 273 31.78 5.91 -15.43
N ILE A 274 30.85 6.35 -16.28
CA ILE A 274 30.97 7.61 -17.03
C ILE A 274 31.00 8.80 -16.06
N ASP A 275 30.04 8.87 -15.15
CA ASP A 275 29.92 9.98 -14.18
C ASP A 275 31.09 9.98 -13.20
N ALA A 276 31.52 8.79 -12.76
CA ALA A 276 32.67 8.63 -11.89
C ALA A 276 33.97 9.11 -12.55
N ASN A 277 34.21 8.75 -13.82
CA ASN A 277 35.39 9.18 -14.57
C ASN A 277 35.37 10.70 -14.82
N ASN A 278 34.23 11.27 -15.20
CA ASN A 278 34.05 12.71 -15.39
C ASN A 278 34.33 13.50 -14.10
N SER A 279 34.11 12.87 -12.94
CA SER A 279 34.27 13.49 -11.61
C SER A 279 35.54 13.02 -10.88
N ASN A 280 36.42 12.25 -11.54
CA ASN A 280 37.63 11.63 -10.98
C ASN A 280 37.38 10.85 -9.66
N ILE A 281 36.24 10.18 -9.56
CA ILE A 281 35.87 9.33 -8.43
C ILE A 281 36.41 7.92 -8.66
N ARG A 282 36.91 7.28 -7.60
CA ARG A 282 37.43 5.90 -7.64
C ARG A 282 36.56 4.99 -6.78
N ASN A 283 36.42 3.75 -7.23
CA ASN A 283 35.62 2.75 -6.52
C ASN A 283 36.13 2.53 -5.09
N GLY A 284 35.20 2.41 -4.14
CA GLY A 284 35.49 2.20 -2.71
C GLY A 284 36.05 3.42 -1.97
N LYS A 285 36.22 4.57 -2.63
CA LYS A 285 36.64 5.81 -1.96
C LYS A 285 35.45 6.56 -1.37
N ASP A 286 35.71 7.35 -0.34
CA ASP A 286 34.69 8.22 0.24
C ASP A 286 34.35 9.33 -0.76
N VAL A 287 33.06 9.66 -0.84
CA VAL A 287 32.52 10.76 -1.63
C VAL A 287 31.57 11.60 -0.78
N TRP A 288 31.52 12.91 -1.09
CA TRP A 288 30.43 13.78 -0.67
C TRP A 288 29.32 13.73 -1.71
N LEU A 289 28.13 13.37 -1.26
CA LEU A 289 26.91 13.51 -2.04
C LEU A 289 26.11 14.67 -1.44
N THR A 290 25.91 15.73 -2.22
CA THR A 290 25.16 16.93 -1.83
C THR A 290 23.83 16.95 -2.56
N GLY A 291 22.72 16.97 -1.83
CA GLY A 291 21.37 17.07 -2.38
C GLY A 291 21.00 18.50 -2.80
N ALA A 292 19.93 18.65 -3.59
CA ALA A 292 19.48 19.94 -4.08
C ALA A 292 19.11 20.95 -2.95
N GLU A 293 18.67 20.44 -1.80
CA GLU A 293 18.37 21.20 -0.57
C GLU A 293 19.64 21.72 0.16
N GLY A 294 20.84 21.33 -0.29
CA GLY A 294 22.12 21.86 0.19
C GLY A 294 22.80 21.04 1.29
N ALA A 295 22.10 20.09 1.93
CA ALA A 295 22.69 19.15 2.85
C ALA A 295 23.49 18.05 2.11
N ARG A 296 24.47 17.45 2.79
CA ARG A 296 25.36 16.45 2.21
C ARG A 296 25.61 15.26 3.12
N VAL A 297 25.91 14.11 2.53
CA VAL A 297 26.26 12.86 3.21
C VAL A 297 27.62 12.36 2.72
N LYS A 298 28.38 11.71 3.60
CA LYS A 298 29.67 11.07 3.27
C LYS A 298 29.50 9.56 3.22
N VAL A 299 29.69 8.97 2.04
CA VAL A 299 29.45 7.54 1.78
C VAL A 299 30.53 6.97 0.87
N LYS A 300 30.61 5.64 0.75
CA LYS A 300 31.51 4.98 -0.22
C LYS A 300 30.98 5.11 -1.64
N ALA A 301 31.85 5.33 -2.62
CA ALA A 301 31.51 5.17 -4.02
C ALA A 301 31.48 3.68 -4.40
N MET A 302 30.37 3.24 -4.98
CA MET A 302 30.26 1.94 -5.65
C MET A 302 30.12 2.20 -7.16
N ILE A 303 31.21 2.05 -7.91
CA ILE A 303 31.17 2.26 -9.36
C ILE A 303 30.58 1.03 -10.03
N THR A 304 29.47 1.19 -10.77
CA THR A 304 28.73 0.07 -11.37
C THR A 304 27.89 0.51 -12.56
N GLU A 305 27.71 -0.37 -13.54
CA GLU A 305 26.84 -0.16 -14.71
C GLU A 305 25.36 -0.47 -14.43
N ARG A 306 25.00 -0.84 -13.19
CA ARG A 306 23.61 -1.09 -12.77
C ARG A 306 22.74 0.16 -12.77
N VAL A 307 23.37 1.34 -12.62
CA VAL A 307 22.72 2.65 -12.75
C VAL A 307 23.10 3.28 -14.08
N ALA A 308 22.14 3.95 -14.73
CA ALA A 308 22.38 4.65 -15.98
C ALA A 308 23.27 5.89 -15.78
N PRO A 309 23.98 6.36 -16.81
CA PRO A 309 24.69 7.64 -16.76
C PRO A 309 23.73 8.78 -16.37
N GLY A 310 24.18 9.68 -15.50
CA GLY A 310 23.36 10.75 -14.93
C GLY A 310 22.43 10.31 -13.79
N VAL A 311 22.51 9.05 -13.33
CA VAL A 311 21.67 8.51 -12.25
C VAL A 311 22.54 7.87 -11.17
N ALA A 312 22.22 8.14 -9.91
CA ALA A 312 22.81 7.55 -8.73
C ALA A 312 21.76 6.89 -7.84
N PHE A 313 22.14 5.79 -7.20
CA PHE A 313 21.30 5.08 -6.23
C PHE A 313 21.96 5.08 -4.85
N MET A 314 21.18 5.32 -3.80
CA MET A 314 21.67 5.26 -2.41
C MET A 314 20.69 4.48 -1.52
N PRO A 315 21.14 3.48 -0.74
CA PRO A 315 20.28 2.79 0.23
C PRO A 315 19.96 3.68 1.43
N PHE A 316 18.79 3.48 2.05
CA PHE A 316 18.32 4.31 3.18
C PHE A 316 18.37 3.63 4.56
N HIS A 317 19.15 2.56 4.70
CA HIS A 317 19.19 1.71 5.90
C HIS A 317 20.21 2.11 6.96
N PHE A 318 20.89 3.24 6.79
CA PHE A 318 22.04 3.60 7.62
C PHE A 318 21.76 4.80 8.51
N ALA A 319 22.42 4.82 9.68
CA ALA A 319 22.37 5.92 10.63
C ALA A 319 23.61 5.91 11.53
N GLY A 320 23.72 6.95 12.36
CA GLY A 320 24.79 7.12 13.36
C GLY A 320 26.07 7.77 12.83
N LYS A 321 26.07 8.24 11.58
CA LYS A 321 26.92 9.34 11.09
C LYS A 321 26.03 10.50 10.63
N MET A 322 26.52 11.73 10.79
CA MET A 322 25.84 12.94 10.30
C MET A 322 26.86 13.90 9.70
N GLN A 323 26.75 14.15 8.40
CA GLN A 323 27.67 14.98 7.61
C GLN A 323 29.15 14.64 7.85
N GLY A 324 29.47 13.35 7.81
CA GLY A 324 30.79 12.77 7.98
C GLY A 324 31.29 12.66 9.42
N LYS A 325 30.51 13.11 10.40
CA LYS A 325 30.83 13.01 11.83
C LYS A 325 30.22 11.75 12.42
N ASP A 326 31.03 11.00 13.17
CA ASP A 326 30.60 9.84 13.93
C ASP A 326 29.73 10.27 15.14
N LEU A 327 28.58 9.63 15.31
CA LEU A 327 27.63 9.89 16.40
C LEU A 327 27.49 8.73 17.39
N ARG A 328 28.44 7.79 17.45
CA ARG A 328 28.43 6.66 18.40
C ARG A 328 28.20 7.06 19.85
N HIS A 329 28.79 8.18 20.24
CA HIS A 329 28.64 8.76 21.59
C HIS A 329 27.19 9.11 21.97
N LYS A 330 26.25 9.15 21.02
CA LYS A 330 24.83 9.38 21.28
C LYS A 330 24.04 8.11 21.57
N TYR A 331 24.61 6.93 21.31
CA TYR A 331 23.95 5.66 21.63
C TYR A 331 24.08 5.37 23.13
N PRO A 332 23.02 4.86 23.78
CA PRO A 332 23.13 4.33 25.15
C PRO A 332 24.21 3.24 25.24
N ALA A 333 24.79 3.08 26.43
CA ALA A 333 25.76 2.02 26.67
C ALA A 333 25.16 0.65 26.33
N GLY A 334 25.85 -0.13 25.49
CA GLY A 334 25.41 -1.44 25.02
C GLY A 334 24.45 -1.43 23.82
N ALA A 335 24.12 -0.25 23.28
CA ALA A 335 23.21 -0.11 22.13
C ALA A 335 23.89 0.42 20.85
N ASP A 336 25.23 0.39 20.78
CA ASP A 336 25.96 0.74 19.55
C ASP A 336 25.72 -0.34 18.47
N PRO A 337 25.24 0.02 17.28
CA PRO A 337 25.07 -0.93 16.18
C PRO A 337 26.42 -1.36 15.59
N PHE A 338 26.46 -2.53 14.96
CA PHE A 338 27.66 -3.03 14.30
C PHE A 338 28.06 -2.18 13.08
N VAL A 339 27.07 -1.63 12.37
CA VAL A 339 27.26 -0.85 11.15
C VAL A 339 26.66 0.55 11.28
N LEU A 340 27.42 1.54 10.79
CA LEU A 340 27.06 2.95 10.80
C LEU A 340 27.16 3.57 9.41
N GLY A 341 26.32 4.56 9.17
CA GLY A 341 26.37 5.39 7.98
C GLY A 341 25.52 6.64 8.14
N GLU A 342 25.30 7.33 7.04
CA GLU A 342 24.46 8.52 7.00
C GLU A 342 23.00 8.15 6.77
N ALA A 343 22.07 8.99 7.24
CA ALA A 343 20.69 8.86 6.80
C ALA A 343 20.56 9.39 5.37
N ALA A 344 20.11 8.56 4.42
CA ALA A 344 19.86 8.99 3.04
C ALA A 344 18.94 10.23 2.97
N ASN A 345 17.96 10.31 3.88
CA ASN A 345 17.02 11.43 3.99
C ASN A 345 17.71 12.78 4.18
N THR A 346 18.94 12.82 4.72
CA THR A 346 19.72 14.06 4.86
C THR A 346 20.01 14.72 3.51
N ALA A 347 20.18 13.94 2.43
CA ALA A 347 20.47 14.47 1.10
C ALA A 347 19.27 14.40 0.14
N MET A 348 18.07 14.11 0.65
CA MET A 348 16.85 13.99 -0.16
C MET A 348 16.12 15.33 -0.32
N THR A 349 15.03 15.28 -1.09
CA THR A 349 14.18 16.42 -1.47
C THR A 349 13.16 16.78 -0.38
N TYR A 350 12.76 18.05 -0.39
CA TYR A 350 11.55 18.54 0.26
C TYR A 350 10.24 17.90 -0.28
N GLY A 351 10.17 17.47 -1.55
CA GLY A 351 8.92 17.18 -2.25
C GLY A 351 7.93 16.23 -1.56
N TYR A 352 6.64 16.47 -1.80
CA TYR A 352 5.52 15.71 -1.22
C TYR A 352 4.43 15.42 -2.27
N ASP A 353 3.71 14.31 -2.11
CA ASP A 353 2.53 14.01 -2.92
C ASP A 353 1.36 14.96 -2.64
N SER A 354 0.67 15.37 -3.72
CA SER A 354 -0.41 16.36 -3.69
C SER A 354 -1.69 15.93 -2.98
N VAL A 355 -1.84 14.64 -2.70
CA VAL A 355 -3.04 14.09 -2.05
C VAL A 355 -2.73 13.58 -0.65
N THR A 356 -1.60 12.89 -0.47
CA THR A 356 -1.28 12.12 0.73
C THR A 356 -0.21 12.75 1.60
N GLN A 357 0.50 13.78 1.11
CA GLN A 357 1.74 14.29 1.71
C GLN A 357 2.82 13.22 1.93
N MET A 358 2.80 12.13 1.17
CA MET A 358 3.90 11.18 1.20
C MET A 358 5.14 11.81 0.54
N GLN A 359 6.29 11.75 1.21
CA GLN A 359 7.53 12.37 0.73
C GLN A 359 8.04 11.72 -0.57
N GLU A 360 8.55 12.55 -1.48
CA GLU A 360 9.20 12.18 -2.73
C GLU A 360 10.60 11.56 -2.50
N SER A 361 10.66 10.34 -1.96
CA SER A 361 11.95 9.68 -1.65
C SER A 361 12.64 9.03 -2.86
N LYS A 362 12.08 9.17 -4.06
CA LYS A 362 12.46 8.35 -5.24
C LYS A 362 13.07 9.15 -6.39
N CYS A 363 12.96 10.47 -6.37
CA CYS A 363 13.55 11.32 -7.38
C CYS A 363 13.96 12.66 -6.79
N THR A 364 15.23 13.02 -6.92
CA THR A 364 15.74 14.37 -6.69
C THR A 364 17.02 14.56 -7.50
N LEU A 365 17.69 15.69 -7.33
CA LEU A 365 18.99 15.96 -7.91
C LEU A 365 20.09 16.01 -6.85
N CYS A 366 21.28 15.57 -7.22
CA CYS A 366 22.48 15.66 -6.40
C CYS A 366 23.72 16.03 -7.21
N LYS A 367 24.78 16.37 -6.48
CA LYS A 367 26.15 16.47 -6.95
C LYS A 367 26.99 15.49 -6.14
N ILE A 368 27.88 14.76 -6.79
CA ILE A 368 28.81 13.82 -6.15
C ILE A 368 30.24 14.27 -6.42
N GLU A 369 31.07 14.32 -5.39
CA GLU A 369 32.48 14.70 -5.47
C GLU A 369 33.34 13.87 -4.52
N ALA A 370 34.64 13.74 -4.82
CA ALA A 370 35.59 13.06 -3.93
C ALA A 370 35.64 13.75 -2.55
N ALA A 371 35.74 12.95 -1.48
CA ALA A 371 35.63 13.44 -0.10
C ALA A 371 36.90 14.02 0.52
#